data_AF-A0A2K5RSD2-F1
#
_entry.id   AF-A0A2K5RSD2-F1
#
_cell.length_a   1.000
_cell.length_b   1.000
_cell.length_c   1.000
_cell.angle_alpha   90.00
_cell.angle_beta   90.00
_cell.angle_gamma   90.00
#
_symmetry.space_group_name_H-M   'P 1'
#
loop_
_entity.id
_entity.type
_entity.pdbx_description
1 polymer ?
#
loop_
_entity_poly.entity_id
_entity_poly.type
_entity_poly.pdbx_seq_one_letter_code
_entity_poly.pdbx_strand_id
1 'polypeptide(L)'
;MISLAKLMSELESFPGSFPGRHSLPGSNSQSRRPRRRTFPGVASRRNPERRARPLTRSRSRILGSVDTLPMEEEEEEEDKFMLVRKRKTMDSYMNEDDMPRSRRSRSSLTLPHIIRPVEEITEEDLENICSNSREKIYNRSLGSTCHQCRQKTIDTKTNCRNPDCCGVRGQFCGPCLRNRYGEEVRDALLDPNWHCPPCRGICNCSFCRQRDGRCATGVLVYLAKYHGFGNVHAYLKSLKQEFEMQA
;
A
#
# COMPACT_ATOMS: atom_id res chain seq x y z
N MET A 1 17.61 -15.97 31.81
CA MET A 1 17.61 -16.22 30.36
C MET A 1 17.46 -17.71 30.11
N ILE A 2 16.25 -18.16 29.76
CA ILE A 2 16.02 -19.56 29.35
C ILE A 2 16.49 -19.68 27.90
N SER A 3 17.46 -20.55 27.64
CA SER A 3 17.99 -20.74 26.29
C SER A 3 16.92 -21.33 25.37
N LEU A 4 16.85 -20.87 24.13
CA LEU A 4 15.93 -21.37 23.10
C LEU A 4 16.00 -22.92 22.97
N ALA A 5 17.17 -23.50 23.21
CA ALA A 5 17.39 -24.94 23.25
C ALA A 5 16.58 -25.66 24.35
N LYS A 6 16.41 -25.03 25.52
CA LYS A 6 15.63 -25.59 26.62
C LYS A 6 14.12 -25.56 26.34
N LEU A 7 13.66 -24.56 25.59
CA LEU A 7 12.26 -24.43 25.15
C LEU A 7 11.91 -25.43 24.04
N MET A 8 12.85 -25.75 23.15
CA MET A 8 12.64 -26.77 22.11
C MET A 8 12.62 -28.20 22.67
N SER A 9 13.39 -28.47 23.73
CA SER A 9 13.42 -29.78 24.40
C SER A 9 12.14 -30.12 25.17
N GLU A 10 11.36 -29.12 25.58
CA GLU A 10 10.07 -29.31 26.27
C GLU A 10 8.89 -29.59 25.32
N LEU A 11 9.06 -29.31 24.02
CA LEU A 11 8.03 -29.58 23.01
C LEU A 11 8.10 -31.02 22.48
N GLU A 12 9.25 -31.69 22.62
CA GLU A 12 9.44 -33.09 22.20
C GLU A 12 9.03 -34.11 23.28
N SER A 13 8.80 -33.68 24.52
CA SER A 13 8.44 -34.55 25.64
C SER A 13 6.93 -34.81 25.79
N PHE A 14 6.09 -34.33 24.87
CA PHE A 14 4.66 -34.65 24.83
C PHE A 14 4.39 -35.96 24.06
N PRO A 15 3.87 -37.03 24.69
CA PRO A 15 3.54 -38.25 23.99
C PRO A 15 2.11 -38.14 23.43
N GLY A 16 1.96 -38.03 22.11
CA GLY A 16 0.63 -37.96 21.50
C GLY A 16 0.56 -37.65 20.00
N SER A 17 1.02 -38.60 19.18
CA SER A 17 0.52 -38.93 17.83
C SER A 17 0.49 -37.87 16.70
N PHE A 18 1.40 -38.02 15.72
CA PHE A 18 1.01 -38.11 14.30
C PHE A 18 1.86 -39.17 13.58
N PRO A 19 1.27 -40.03 12.75
CA PRO A 19 1.93 -41.20 12.19
C PRO A 19 2.88 -40.85 11.03
N GLY A 20 3.96 -41.63 10.96
CA GLY A 20 5.11 -41.41 10.09
C GLY A 20 4.81 -41.44 8.59
N ARG A 21 5.62 -40.67 7.85
CA ARG A 21 5.77 -40.82 6.41
C ARG A 21 6.83 -41.87 6.14
N HIS A 22 6.40 -42.96 5.51
CA HIS A 22 7.25 -43.95 4.88
C HIS A 22 8.05 -43.31 3.73
N SER A 23 9.37 -43.53 3.75
CA SER A 23 10.29 -43.18 2.67
C SER A 23 10.14 -44.18 1.51
N LEU A 24 9.97 -43.70 0.28
CA LEU A 24 10.14 -44.50 -0.94
C LEU A 24 11.46 -44.10 -1.64
N PRO A 25 12.14 -45.04 -2.34
CA PRO A 25 13.49 -44.85 -2.85
C PRO A 25 13.47 -44.10 -4.20
N GLY A 26 14.24 -43.02 -4.30
CA GLY A 26 14.41 -42.24 -5.51
C GLY A 26 15.42 -42.87 -6.47
N SER A 27 14.94 -43.28 -7.64
CA SER A 27 15.74 -43.75 -8.77
C SER A 27 16.55 -42.61 -9.42
N ASN A 28 17.82 -42.89 -9.63
CA ASN A 28 18.82 -42.09 -10.33
C ASN A 28 18.44 -41.87 -11.81
N SER A 29 18.35 -40.61 -12.26
CA SER A 29 18.51 -40.28 -13.69
C SER A 29 19.03 -38.84 -13.87
N GLN A 30 20.30 -38.73 -14.25
CA GLN A 30 20.91 -37.47 -14.67
C GLN A 30 20.47 -37.15 -16.09
N SER A 31 19.72 -36.07 -16.29
CA SER A 31 19.52 -35.46 -17.61
C SER A 31 20.13 -34.06 -17.63
N ARG A 32 21.25 -33.95 -18.35
CA ARG A 32 22.03 -32.74 -18.57
C ARG A 32 21.24 -31.76 -19.45
N ARG A 33 20.96 -30.55 -18.95
CA ARG A 33 20.47 -29.43 -19.79
C ARG A 33 21.65 -28.69 -20.44
N PRO A 34 21.60 -28.36 -21.74
CA PRO A 34 22.71 -27.70 -22.42
C PRO A 34 22.74 -26.19 -22.12
N ARG A 35 23.95 -25.65 -21.92
CA ARG A 35 24.25 -24.22 -21.83
C ARG A 35 23.94 -23.55 -23.17
N ARG A 36 23.07 -22.53 -23.17
CA ARG A 36 22.80 -21.73 -24.38
C ARG A 36 23.85 -20.64 -24.53
N ARG A 37 24.52 -20.68 -25.69
CA ARG A 37 25.59 -19.81 -26.15
C ARG A 37 25.13 -18.36 -26.33
N THR A 38 26.06 -17.47 -26.01
CA THR A 38 26.09 -16.03 -26.26
C THR A 38 25.99 -15.73 -27.76
N PHE A 39 25.17 -14.76 -28.15
CA PHE A 39 25.31 -14.04 -29.42
C PHE A 39 25.78 -12.60 -29.13
N PRO A 40 26.80 -12.10 -29.86
CA PRO A 40 27.34 -10.76 -29.65
C PRO A 40 26.54 -9.71 -30.43
N GLY A 41 26.31 -8.56 -29.79
CA GLY A 41 25.96 -7.32 -30.51
C GLY A 41 24.48 -6.95 -30.53
N VAL A 42 23.97 -6.41 -29.42
CA VAL A 42 23.18 -5.17 -29.43
C VAL A 42 23.47 -4.44 -28.12
N ALA A 43 23.95 -3.21 -28.21
CA ALA A 43 24.34 -2.38 -27.08
C ALA A 43 23.21 -2.26 -26.05
N SER A 44 23.47 -2.77 -24.84
CA SER A 44 22.67 -2.49 -23.66
C SER A 44 22.70 -0.97 -23.43
N ARG A 45 21.56 -0.29 -23.63
CA ARG A 45 21.39 1.11 -23.22
C ARG A 45 21.38 1.18 -21.69
N ARG A 46 22.55 1.01 -21.06
CA ARG A 46 22.79 1.30 -19.65
C ARG A 46 23.73 2.50 -19.59
N ASN A 47 23.27 3.56 -18.92
CA ASN A 47 24.05 4.75 -18.64
C ASN A 47 25.24 4.37 -17.73
N PRO A 48 26.51 4.54 -18.19
CA PRO A 48 27.69 4.04 -17.49
C PRO A 48 28.01 4.77 -16.17
N GLU A 49 27.44 5.96 -15.95
CA GLU A 49 27.75 6.85 -14.81
C GLU A 49 26.93 6.56 -13.53
N ARG A 50 26.08 5.52 -13.50
CA ARG A 50 25.37 5.12 -12.26
C ARG A 50 25.93 3.80 -11.71
N ARG A 51 27.09 3.88 -11.06
CA ARG A 51 27.60 2.77 -10.22
C ARG A 51 26.92 2.69 -8.84
N ALA A 52 26.09 3.65 -8.47
CA ALA A 52 25.29 3.61 -7.24
C ALA A 52 23.77 3.58 -7.52
N ARG A 53 23.07 2.67 -6.82
CA ARG A 53 21.61 2.58 -6.79
C ARG A 53 21.05 3.79 -6.02
N PRO A 54 19.99 4.49 -6.49
CA PRO A 54 19.41 5.61 -5.74
C PRO A 54 19.03 5.17 -4.32
N LEU A 55 19.52 5.89 -3.31
CA LEU A 55 19.19 5.63 -1.92
C LEU A 55 17.73 6.02 -1.69
N THR A 56 16.85 5.03 -1.69
CA THR A 56 15.45 5.24 -1.30
C THR A 56 15.38 5.43 0.21
N ARG A 57 14.48 6.30 0.69
CA ARG A 57 14.25 6.65 2.11
C ARG A 57 14.11 5.46 3.08
N SER A 58 13.84 4.26 2.57
CA SER A 58 13.78 3.00 3.32
C SER A 58 15.14 2.32 3.57
N ARG A 59 16.22 2.78 2.93
CA ARG A 59 17.54 2.11 2.94
C ARG A 59 18.67 2.88 3.62
N SER A 60 18.41 4.11 4.07
CA SER A 60 19.39 4.93 4.80
C SER A 60 19.63 4.47 6.26
N ARG A 61 18.96 3.42 6.73
CA ARG A 61 19.11 2.90 8.10
C ARG A 61 19.93 1.60 8.21
N ILE A 62 20.53 1.11 7.12
CA ILE A 62 21.21 -0.20 7.11
C ILE A 62 22.75 -0.09 7.07
N LEU A 63 23.33 1.10 6.83
CA LEU A 63 24.78 1.28 7.05
C LEU A 63 24.98 1.96 8.40
N GLY A 64 25.39 1.17 9.39
CA GLY A 64 25.77 1.63 10.72
C GLY A 64 27.04 2.47 10.69
N SER A 65 27.01 3.56 11.44
CA SER A 65 28.19 4.23 11.97
C SER A 65 28.21 3.97 13.48
N VAL A 66 29.40 3.65 13.96
CA VAL A 66 29.74 3.19 15.31
C VAL A 66 29.77 4.39 16.28
N ASP A 67 29.67 4.06 17.58
CA ASP A 67 29.94 4.86 18.79
C ASP A 67 28.79 5.70 19.38
N THR A 68 28.06 5.10 20.33
CA THR A 68 28.11 5.44 21.78
C THR A 68 27.24 4.45 22.59
N LEU A 69 27.80 3.87 23.66
CA LEU A 69 27.12 3.04 24.69
C LEU A 69 26.54 3.91 25.84
N PRO A 70 25.93 3.34 26.90
CA PRO A 70 24.62 2.70 27.05
C PRO A 70 23.75 3.46 28.09
N MET A 71 22.60 2.89 28.53
CA MET A 71 21.62 3.35 29.56
C MET A 71 20.32 3.89 28.92
N GLU A 72 19.09 3.45 29.21
CA GLU A 72 18.48 2.58 30.23
C GLU A 72 17.27 1.86 29.58
N GLU A 73 16.81 0.79 30.21
CA GLU A 73 15.63 0.03 29.81
C GLU A 73 14.35 0.85 30.04
N GLU A 74 13.67 1.25 28.97
CA GLU A 74 12.24 1.55 29.00
C GLU A 74 11.53 0.60 28.06
N GLU A 75 10.59 -0.16 28.61
CA GLU A 75 9.63 -0.95 27.85
C GLU A 75 8.81 0.02 26.98
N GLU A 76 9.20 0.19 25.71
CA GLU A 76 8.36 0.85 24.71
C GLU A 76 7.13 -0.04 24.47
N GLU A 77 6.06 0.19 25.22
CA GLU A 77 4.72 -0.20 24.78
C GLU A 77 4.52 0.47 23.41
N GLU A 78 4.44 -0.32 22.33
CA GLU A 78 4.25 0.22 20.98
C GLU A 78 3.04 1.15 21.01
N ASP A 79 3.27 2.46 20.84
CA ASP A 79 2.23 3.49 20.82
C ASP A 79 1.25 3.16 19.68
N LYS A 80 0.21 2.38 20.03
CA LYS A 80 -0.88 1.86 19.18
C LYS A 80 -1.59 2.98 18.40
N PHE A 81 -1.30 4.20 18.78
CA PHE A 81 -2.05 5.41 18.58
C PHE A 81 -1.28 6.45 17.73
N MET A 82 -0.01 6.19 17.43
CA MET A 82 0.87 6.98 16.54
C MET A 82 0.27 7.31 15.17
N LEU A 83 -0.56 6.42 14.61
CA LEU A 83 -1.13 6.61 13.28
C LEU A 83 -2.26 7.64 13.23
N VAL A 84 -2.93 7.95 14.34
CA VAL A 84 -4.10 8.83 14.39
C VAL A 84 -3.75 10.22 14.92
N ARG A 85 -2.72 10.36 15.76
CA ARG A 85 -2.31 11.63 16.33
C ARG A 85 -1.80 12.60 15.25
N LYS A 86 -2.35 13.81 15.22
CA LYS A 86 -1.87 14.92 14.39
C LYS A 86 -0.51 15.34 14.95
N ARG A 87 0.55 15.40 14.12
CA ARG A 87 1.86 15.86 14.56
C ARG A 87 1.71 17.31 15.03
N LYS A 88 1.80 17.54 16.34
CA LYS A 88 1.88 18.87 16.94
C LYS A 88 3.28 19.39 16.62
N THR A 89 3.38 20.40 15.78
CA THR A 89 4.65 21.07 15.51
C THR A 89 5.01 21.91 16.74
N MET A 90 5.99 21.46 17.51
CA MET A 90 6.74 22.33 18.40
C MET A 90 7.79 23.02 17.55
N ASP A 91 7.43 24.17 17.00
CA ASP A 91 8.36 25.29 16.85
C ASP A 91 7.55 26.58 16.67
N SER A 92 7.48 27.37 17.73
CA SER A 92 7.00 28.73 17.73
C SER A 92 8.25 29.60 17.75
N TYR A 93 8.52 30.32 16.66
CA TYR A 93 9.05 31.69 16.60
C TYR A 93 9.63 31.91 15.20
N MET A 94 8.81 32.44 14.29
CA MET A 94 9.12 33.52 13.33
C MET A 94 7.82 33.87 12.60
N ASN A 95 7.29 35.08 12.87
CA ASN A 95 6.32 35.75 11.99
C ASN A 95 7.11 36.39 10.84
N GLU A 96 6.64 36.22 9.61
CA GLU A 96 6.60 37.24 8.54
C GLU A 96 5.66 36.67 7.44
N ASP A 97 4.68 37.49 7.05
CA ASP A 97 3.83 37.42 5.85
C ASP A 97 2.66 36.41 5.77
N ASP A 98 1.50 36.94 6.20
CA ASP A 98 0.14 36.59 5.84
C ASP A 98 -0.10 36.67 4.31
N MET A 99 0.37 35.67 3.56
CA MET A 99 -0.10 35.43 2.21
C MET A 99 -0.96 34.17 2.18
N PRO A 100 -2.30 34.26 1.95
CA PRO A 100 -3.08 33.07 1.67
C PRO A 100 -2.41 32.40 0.47
N ARG A 101 -1.86 31.19 0.68
CA ARG A 101 -1.32 30.36 -0.39
C ARG A 101 -2.42 30.24 -1.44
N SER A 102 -2.34 31.13 -2.43
CA SER A 102 -3.24 31.23 -3.56
C SER A 102 -3.48 29.81 -4.02
N ARG A 103 -4.75 29.38 -3.99
CA ARG A 103 -5.19 28.07 -4.45
C ARG A 103 -4.53 27.88 -5.80
N ARG A 104 -3.43 27.11 -5.84
CA ARG A 104 -2.56 27.04 -7.01
C ARG A 104 -3.47 26.83 -8.20
N SER A 105 -3.50 27.85 -9.06
CA SER A 105 -4.21 27.82 -10.33
C SER A 105 -4.01 26.43 -10.91
N ARG A 106 -5.12 25.74 -11.21
CA ARG A 106 -5.14 24.36 -11.69
C ARG A 106 -4.01 24.22 -12.71
N SER A 107 -2.93 23.52 -12.33
CA SER A 107 -1.77 23.34 -13.21
C SER A 107 -2.31 22.84 -14.55
N SER A 108 -2.04 23.56 -15.64
CA SER A 108 -2.58 23.24 -16.97
C SER A 108 -2.15 21.86 -17.48
N LEU A 109 -1.33 21.13 -16.70
CA LEU A 109 -0.81 19.81 -16.98
C LEU A 109 -1.64 18.67 -16.37
N THR A 110 -2.65 18.94 -15.53
CA THR A 110 -3.52 17.87 -15.03
C THR A 110 -4.60 17.56 -16.05
N LEU A 111 -4.56 16.36 -16.63
CA LEU A 111 -5.62 15.87 -17.52
C LEU A 111 -7.00 16.09 -16.87
N PRO A 112 -7.98 16.63 -17.63
CA PRO A 112 -9.31 16.86 -17.12
C PRO A 112 -9.93 15.53 -16.68
N HIS A 113 -10.65 15.57 -15.56
CA HIS A 113 -11.44 14.42 -15.10
C HIS A 113 -12.69 14.33 -15.95
N ILE A 114 -12.83 13.24 -16.69
CA ILE A 114 -14.02 12.97 -17.51
C ILE A 114 -14.97 12.12 -16.66
N ILE A 115 -16.12 12.69 -16.31
CA ILE A 115 -17.20 11.95 -15.65
C ILE A 115 -17.89 11.13 -16.74
N ARG A 116 -17.82 9.81 -16.58
CA ARG A 116 -18.45 8.86 -17.50
C ARG A 116 -19.82 8.49 -16.93
N PRO A 117 -20.96 8.74 -17.58
CA PRO A 117 -22.28 8.42 -17.03
C PRO A 117 -22.45 6.92 -16.76
N VAL A 118 -23.46 6.55 -15.97
CA VAL A 118 -23.67 5.15 -15.55
C VAL A 118 -24.14 4.30 -16.72
N GLU A 119 -24.89 4.90 -17.63
CA GLU A 119 -25.46 4.27 -18.82
C GLU A 119 -24.38 3.85 -19.84
N GLU A 120 -23.20 4.49 -19.81
CA GLU A 120 -22.05 4.14 -20.66
C GLU A 120 -21.22 2.96 -20.10
N ILE A 121 -21.63 2.39 -18.96
CA ILE A 121 -20.91 1.27 -18.34
C ILE A 121 -21.43 -0.03 -18.96
N THR A 122 -20.56 -0.68 -19.73
CA THR A 122 -20.86 -1.95 -20.37
C THR A 122 -20.70 -3.11 -19.39
N GLU A 123 -21.31 -4.26 -19.67
CA GLU A 123 -21.05 -5.46 -18.84
C GLU A 123 -19.58 -5.91 -18.96
N GLU A 124 -18.96 -5.73 -20.12
CA GLU A 124 -17.52 -5.98 -20.33
C GLU A 124 -16.64 -5.18 -19.35
N ASP A 125 -17.00 -3.92 -19.08
CA ASP A 125 -16.31 -3.11 -18.09
C ASP A 125 -16.45 -3.70 -16.68
N LEU A 126 -17.62 -4.25 -16.34
CA LEU A 126 -17.88 -4.86 -15.05
C LEU A 126 -17.20 -6.23 -14.88
N GLU A 127 -17.07 -7.00 -15.95
CA GLU A 127 -16.34 -8.27 -16.00
C GLU A 127 -14.82 -8.07 -15.92
N ASN A 128 -14.31 -6.98 -16.50
CA ASN A 128 -12.89 -6.63 -16.46
C ASN A 128 -12.44 -6.00 -15.12
N ILE A 129 -13.31 -5.98 -14.09
CA ILE A 129 -12.93 -5.56 -12.74
C ILE A 129 -11.99 -6.59 -12.12
N CYS A 130 -10.81 -6.14 -11.73
CA CYS A 130 -9.85 -6.99 -11.03
C CYS A 130 -10.34 -7.38 -9.63
N SER A 131 -10.49 -8.68 -9.38
CA SER A 131 -10.85 -9.20 -8.06
C SER A 131 -9.64 -9.38 -7.15
N ASN A 132 -8.51 -9.87 -7.66
CA ASN A 132 -7.30 -10.11 -6.87
C ASN A 132 -6.08 -9.34 -7.39
N SER A 133 -5.30 -8.78 -6.46
CA SER A 133 -4.01 -8.13 -6.77
C SER A 133 -3.03 -8.96 -7.61
N ARG A 134 -3.12 -10.30 -7.56
CA ARG A 134 -2.26 -11.22 -8.34
C ARG A 134 -2.67 -11.35 -9.81
N GLU A 135 -3.94 -11.12 -10.12
CA GLU A 135 -4.49 -11.23 -11.49
C GLU A 135 -4.31 -9.95 -12.31
N LYS A 136 -3.69 -8.92 -11.72
CA LYS A 136 -3.49 -7.63 -12.37
C LYS A 136 -2.54 -7.75 -13.55
N ILE A 137 -3.04 -7.40 -14.73
CA ILE A 137 -2.22 -7.27 -15.94
C ILE A 137 -1.70 -5.83 -16.05
N TYR A 138 -0.38 -5.68 -15.97
CA TYR A 138 0.29 -4.39 -16.05
C TYR A 138 0.49 -3.97 -17.50
N ASN A 139 0.13 -2.73 -17.81
CA ASN A 139 0.37 -2.15 -19.13
C ASN A 139 0.69 -0.66 -18.98
N ARG A 140 1.86 -0.23 -19.47
CA ARG A 140 2.30 1.16 -19.33
C ARG A 140 1.61 2.11 -20.30
N SER A 141 1.27 1.64 -21.51
CA SER A 141 0.68 2.45 -22.57
C SER A 141 -0.83 2.53 -22.47
N LEU A 142 -1.50 1.38 -22.36
CA LEU A 142 -2.96 1.28 -22.34
C LEU A 142 -3.56 1.30 -20.93
N GLY A 143 -2.75 1.03 -19.91
CA GLY A 143 -3.25 0.90 -18.53
C GLY A 143 -3.55 2.23 -17.86
N SER A 144 -4.67 2.27 -17.14
CA SER A 144 -5.05 3.36 -16.25
C SER A 144 -4.39 3.20 -14.88
N THR A 145 -4.08 4.32 -14.21
CA THR A 145 -3.38 4.32 -12.91
C THR A 145 -4.38 4.30 -11.76
N CYS A 146 -4.22 3.36 -10.82
CA CYS A 146 -4.98 3.38 -9.56
C CYS A 146 -4.42 4.43 -8.57
N HIS A 147 -5.28 5.23 -7.96
CA HIS A 147 -4.91 6.23 -6.94
C HIS A 147 -4.13 5.62 -5.76
N GLN A 148 -4.58 4.46 -5.28
CA GLN A 148 -4.09 3.86 -4.04
C GLN A 148 -2.76 3.12 -4.22
N CYS A 149 -2.67 2.20 -5.17
CA CYS A 149 -1.45 1.42 -5.41
C CYS A 149 -0.53 2.02 -6.48
N ARG A 150 -0.99 3.02 -7.24
CA ARG A 150 -0.24 3.73 -8.28
C ARG A 150 0.25 2.83 -9.41
N GLN A 151 -0.32 1.64 -9.54
CA GLN A 151 -0.05 0.69 -10.60
C GLN A 151 -0.86 1.06 -11.83
N LYS A 152 -0.25 0.91 -13.02
CA LYS A 152 -0.89 1.03 -14.33
C LYS A 152 -1.27 -0.35 -14.84
N THR A 153 -2.56 -0.59 -14.94
CA THR A 153 -3.13 -1.90 -15.24
C THR A 153 -4.35 -1.74 -16.13
N ILE A 154 -4.70 -2.78 -16.87
CA ILE A 154 -5.80 -2.74 -17.86
C ILE A 154 -7.19 -3.01 -17.27
N ASP A 155 -7.26 -3.42 -16.00
CA ASP A 155 -8.52 -3.65 -15.29
C ASP A 155 -9.35 -2.37 -15.22
N THR A 156 -10.67 -2.55 -15.23
CA THR A 156 -11.63 -1.48 -15.01
C THR A 156 -11.50 -0.94 -13.60
N LYS A 157 -11.50 0.39 -13.49
CA LYS A 157 -11.36 1.14 -12.24
C LYS A 157 -12.57 2.04 -12.08
N THR A 158 -12.80 2.50 -10.86
CA THR A 158 -13.89 3.44 -10.56
C THR A 158 -13.79 4.75 -11.35
N ASN A 159 -14.92 5.40 -11.62
CA ASN A 159 -14.99 6.76 -12.14
C ASN A 159 -15.76 7.65 -11.14
N CYS A 160 -15.12 8.70 -10.61
CA CYS A 160 -15.77 9.59 -9.64
C CYS A 160 -16.82 10.48 -10.31
N ARG A 161 -17.96 10.70 -9.67
CA ARG A 161 -19.05 11.54 -10.17
C ARG A 161 -18.94 13.02 -9.77
N ASN A 162 -17.95 13.37 -8.92
CA ASN A 162 -17.75 14.74 -8.48
C ASN A 162 -17.17 15.61 -9.62
N PRO A 163 -17.80 16.73 -10.02
CA PRO A 163 -17.31 17.63 -11.07
C PRO A 163 -15.96 18.30 -10.74
N ASP A 164 -15.65 18.45 -9.45
CA ASP A 164 -14.38 19.01 -8.98
C ASP A 164 -13.29 17.94 -8.79
N CYS A 165 -13.57 16.67 -9.09
CA CYS A 165 -12.55 15.63 -9.10
C CYS A 165 -11.50 15.93 -10.20
N CYS A 166 -10.25 15.51 -9.97
CA CYS A 166 -9.16 15.80 -10.91
C CYS A 166 -8.22 14.61 -11.12
N GLY A 167 -7.82 14.43 -12.38
CA GLY A 167 -6.88 13.40 -12.82
C GLY A 167 -7.22 12.00 -12.30
N VAL A 168 -6.21 11.32 -11.75
CA VAL A 168 -6.32 9.92 -11.28
C VAL A 168 -6.94 9.77 -9.88
N ARG A 169 -7.44 10.85 -9.25
CA ARG A 169 -7.98 10.79 -7.88
C ARG A 169 -9.22 9.90 -7.77
N GLY A 170 -10.04 9.87 -8.82
CA GLY A 170 -11.28 9.10 -8.88
C GLY A 170 -11.11 7.62 -9.21
N GLN A 171 -9.89 7.16 -9.51
CA GLN A 171 -9.62 5.86 -10.11
C GLN A 171 -9.09 4.86 -9.09
N PHE A 172 -9.87 3.85 -8.72
CA PHE A 172 -9.49 2.78 -7.81
C PHE A 172 -9.71 1.42 -8.47
N CYS A 173 -8.72 0.54 -8.37
CA CYS A 173 -8.89 -0.88 -8.74
C CYS A 173 -9.61 -1.65 -7.62
N GLY A 174 -10.28 -2.75 -7.99
CA GLY A 174 -11.06 -3.61 -7.08
C GLY A 174 -10.38 -3.91 -5.75
N PRO A 175 -9.16 -4.48 -5.71
CA PRO A 175 -8.54 -4.89 -4.45
C PRO A 175 -8.18 -3.71 -3.56
N CYS A 176 -7.98 -2.51 -4.11
CA CYS A 176 -7.67 -1.33 -3.32
C CYS A 176 -8.92 -0.72 -2.72
N LEU A 177 -10.01 -0.61 -3.48
CA LEU A 177 -11.26 -0.04 -2.97
C LEU A 177 -11.83 -0.93 -1.86
N ARG A 178 -11.95 -2.23 -2.12
CA ARG A 178 -12.46 -3.22 -1.16
C ARG A 178 -11.64 -3.26 0.13
N ASN A 179 -10.34 -3.56 0.05
CA ASN A 179 -9.54 -3.74 1.26
C ASN A 179 -9.31 -2.44 2.05
N ARG A 180 -9.31 -1.27 1.39
CA ARG A 180 -9.04 0.00 2.08
C ARG A 180 -10.28 0.72 2.59
N TYR A 181 -11.40 0.60 1.89
CA TYR A 181 -12.61 1.38 2.15
C TYR A 181 -13.87 0.52 2.32
N GLY A 182 -13.83 -0.76 1.96
CA GLY A 182 -14.98 -1.67 2.09
C GLY A 182 -16.04 -1.48 1.01
N GLU A 183 -15.67 -0.90 -0.13
CA GLU A 183 -16.57 -0.65 -1.27
C GLU A 183 -16.15 -1.50 -2.47
N GLU A 184 -17.11 -1.94 -3.28
CA GLU A 184 -16.86 -2.65 -4.53
C GLU A 184 -16.87 -1.71 -5.73
N VAL A 185 -16.05 -2.04 -6.74
CA VAL A 185 -15.95 -1.22 -7.96
C VAL A 185 -17.21 -1.31 -8.80
N ARG A 186 -17.87 -2.48 -8.82
CA ARG A 186 -19.14 -2.69 -9.54
C ARG A 186 -20.20 -1.71 -9.04
N ASP A 187 -20.39 -1.65 -7.71
CA ASP A 187 -21.37 -0.76 -7.09
C ASP A 187 -21.02 0.72 -7.32
N ALA A 188 -19.74 1.08 -7.16
CA ALA A 188 -19.25 2.44 -7.39
C ALA A 188 -19.42 2.92 -8.84
N LEU A 189 -19.35 2.01 -9.81
CA LEU A 189 -19.59 2.31 -11.22
C LEU A 189 -21.08 2.53 -11.49
N LEU A 190 -21.94 1.69 -10.93
CA LEU A 190 -23.39 1.72 -11.12
C LEU A 190 -24.11 2.81 -10.30
N ASP A 191 -23.44 3.44 -9.34
CA ASP A 191 -24.00 4.53 -8.54
C ASP A 191 -23.72 5.92 -9.19
N PRO A 192 -24.75 6.67 -9.62
CA PRO A 192 -24.59 8.01 -10.21
C PRO A 192 -24.14 9.07 -9.20
N ASN A 193 -24.28 8.80 -7.90
CA ASN A 193 -23.89 9.71 -6.82
C ASN A 193 -22.56 9.32 -6.17
N TRP A 194 -21.86 8.31 -6.72
CA TRP A 194 -20.65 7.81 -6.11
C TRP A 194 -19.51 8.83 -6.15
N HIS A 195 -19.00 9.15 -4.97
CA HIS A 195 -17.84 10.02 -4.78
C HIS A 195 -16.63 9.22 -4.31
N CYS A 196 -15.47 9.48 -4.91
CA CYS A 196 -14.25 8.76 -4.53
C CYS A 196 -13.79 9.14 -3.10
N PRO A 197 -13.05 8.25 -2.40
CA PRO A 197 -12.54 8.53 -1.06
C PRO A 197 -11.77 9.86 -0.92
N PRO A 198 -10.98 10.31 -1.92
CA PRO A 198 -10.35 11.63 -1.89
C PRO A 198 -11.32 12.83 -1.97
N CYS A 199 -12.47 12.69 -2.64
CA CYS A 199 -13.49 13.75 -2.71
C CYS A 199 -14.34 13.79 -1.44
N ARG A 200 -14.57 12.64 -0.80
CA ARG A 200 -15.23 12.53 0.51
C ARG A 200 -14.35 12.91 1.70
N GLY A 201 -13.06 13.20 1.49
CA GLY A 201 -12.13 13.53 2.57
C GLY A 201 -11.73 12.35 3.47
N ILE A 202 -12.03 11.10 3.08
CA ILE A 202 -11.76 9.89 3.87
C ILE A 202 -10.54 9.10 3.37
N CYS A 203 -9.85 9.58 2.34
CA CYS A 203 -8.72 8.87 1.73
C CYS A 203 -7.59 8.65 2.74
N ASN A 204 -7.25 7.38 3.00
CA ASN A 204 -6.21 6.99 3.95
C ASN A 204 -4.85 6.72 3.29
N CYS A 205 -4.66 7.11 2.01
CA CYS A 205 -3.40 6.91 1.31
C CYS A 205 -2.30 7.85 1.84
N SER A 206 -1.04 7.44 1.71
CA SER A 206 0.10 8.21 2.23
C SER A 206 0.21 9.62 1.65
N PHE A 207 -0.10 9.81 0.37
CA PHE A 207 -0.01 11.13 -0.27
C PHE A 207 -1.12 12.09 0.16
N CYS A 208 -2.36 11.62 0.28
CA CYS A 208 -3.45 12.47 0.75
C CYS A 208 -3.23 12.85 2.22
N ARG A 209 -2.87 11.88 3.08
CA ARG A 209 -2.57 12.17 4.48
C ARG A 209 -1.43 13.16 4.66
N GLN A 210 -0.34 13.01 3.90
CA GLN A 210 0.77 13.95 3.97
C GLN A 210 0.38 15.35 3.51
N ARG A 211 -0.49 15.48 2.49
CA ARG A 211 -1.06 16.76 2.07
C ARG A 211 -1.89 17.40 3.18
N ASP A 212 -2.57 16.59 3.98
CA ASP A 212 -3.40 17.02 5.11
C ASP A 212 -2.58 17.19 6.42
N GLY A 213 -1.25 17.12 6.35
CA GLY A 213 -0.36 17.28 7.52
C GLY A 213 -0.35 16.10 8.49
N ARG A 214 -0.80 14.92 8.05
CA ARG A 214 -0.87 13.69 8.86
C ARG A 214 0.23 12.69 8.45
N CYS A 215 0.61 11.82 9.38
CA CYS A 215 1.55 10.73 9.10
C CYS A 215 1.01 9.78 8.01
N ALA A 216 1.88 9.01 7.35
CA ALA A 216 1.42 7.98 6.41
C ALA A 216 0.82 6.79 7.19
N THR A 217 -0.22 6.16 6.67
CA THR A 217 -0.78 4.91 7.26
C THR A 217 0.09 3.69 7.04
N GLY A 218 0.85 3.63 5.94
CA GLY A 218 1.56 2.41 5.55
C GLY A 218 0.60 1.32 5.01
N VAL A 219 1.00 0.06 5.21
CA VAL A 219 0.26 -1.14 4.76
C VAL A 219 -0.58 -1.69 5.91
N LEU A 220 -1.75 -1.10 6.15
CA LEU A 220 -2.64 -1.48 7.27
C LEU A 220 -3.59 -2.63 6.99
N VAL A 221 -3.62 -3.15 5.75
CA VAL A 221 -4.61 -4.18 5.38
C VAL A 221 -4.47 -5.44 6.24
N TYR A 222 -3.23 -5.86 6.55
CA TYR A 222 -2.98 -7.04 7.38
C TYR A 222 -3.33 -6.80 8.84
N LEU A 223 -2.98 -5.62 9.37
CA LEU A 223 -3.31 -5.24 10.75
C LEU A 223 -4.82 -5.15 10.97
N ALA A 224 -5.55 -4.51 10.05
CA ALA A 224 -7.01 -4.44 10.10
C ALA A 224 -7.63 -5.84 10.12
N LYS A 225 -7.17 -6.75 9.26
CA LYS A 225 -7.64 -8.14 9.23
C LYS A 225 -7.32 -8.91 10.51
N TYR A 226 -6.13 -8.71 11.07
CA TYR A 226 -5.73 -9.32 12.34
C TYR A 226 -6.67 -8.93 13.48
N HIS A 227 -7.12 -7.66 13.50
CA HIS A 227 -8.13 -7.17 14.44
C HIS A 227 -9.59 -7.47 14.04
N GLY A 228 -9.83 -8.33 13.04
CA GLY A 228 -11.18 -8.75 12.63
C GLY A 228 -11.93 -7.75 11.73
N PHE A 229 -11.28 -6.71 11.22
CA PHE A 229 -11.92 -5.75 10.33
C PHE A 229 -11.83 -6.17 8.86
N GLY A 230 -12.94 -6.05 8.14
CA GLY A 230 -13.00 -6.32 6.70
C GLY A 230 -12.25 -5.30 5.84
N ASN A 231 -12.01 -4.09 6.34
CA ASN A 231 -11.29 -3.05 5.62
C ASN A 231 -10.57 -2.06 6.56
N VAL A 232 -9.59 -1.35 6.00
CA VAL A 232 -8.75 -0.41 6.76
C VAL A 232 -9.53 0.80 7.27
N HIS A 233 -10.52 1.30 6.51
CA HIS A 233 -11.29 2.48 6.92
C HIS A 233 -12.11 2.21 8.19
N ALA A 234 -12.77 1.05 8.27
CA ALA A 234 -13.49 0.61 9.46
C ALA A 234 -12.57 0.48 10.68
N TYR A 235 -11.39 -0.14 10.50
CA TYR A 235 -10.39 -0.23 11.56
C TYR A 235 -9.91 1.15 12.06
N LEU A 236 -9.62 2.07 11.15
CA LEU A 236 -9.21 3.43 11.54
C LEU A 236 -10.33 4.20 12.24
N LYS A 237 -11.60 3.92 11.89
CA LYS A 237 -12.76 4.52 12.54
C LYS A 237 -12.94 3.99 13.97
N SER A 238 -12.76 2.68 14.19
CA SER A 238 -12.85 2.11 15.54
C SER A 238 -11.75 2.65 16.44
N LEU A 239 -10.50 2.72 15.96
CA LEU A 239 -9.40 3.32 16.71
C LEU A 239 -9.74 4.75 17.14
N LYS A 240 -10.22 5.57 16.20
CA LYS A 240 -10.62 6.95 16.49
C LYS A 240 -11.69 7.03 17.58
N GLN A 241 -12.68 6.13 17.57
CA GLN A 241 -13.72 6.08 18.60
C GLN A 241 -13.14 5.67 19.96
N GLU A 242 -12.27 4.65 20.01
CA GLU A 242 -11.57 4.24 21.23
C GLU A 242 -10.81 5.41 21.87
N PHE A 243 -10.11 6.22 21.07
CA PHE A 243 -9.43 7.42 21.55
C PHE A 243 -10.35 8.49 22.11
N GLU A 244 -11.45 8.78 21.41
CA GLU A 244 -12.39 9.83 21.81
C GLU A 244 -13.14 9.44 23.09
N MET A 245 -13.26 8.15 23.41
CA MET A 245 -13.80 7.66 24.68
C MET A 245 -12.79 7.68 25.83
N GLN A 246 -11.49 7.74 25.53
CA GLN A 246 -10.40 7.77 26.52
C GLN A 246 -9.92 9.20 26.84
N ALA A 247 -10.42 10.21 26.13
CA ALA A 247 -10.07 11.62 26.28
C ALA A 247 -11.18 12.40 27.01
#